data_AF-A0A1Q8W2Z0-F1
#
_entry.id   AF-A0A1Q8W2Z0-F1
#
_cell.length_a   1.000
_cell.length_b   1.000
_cell.length_c   1.000
_cell.angle_alpha   90.00
_cell.angle_beta   90.00
_cell.angle_gamma   90.00
#
_symmetry.space_group_name_H-M   'P 1'
#
loop_
_entity.id
_entity.type
_entity.pdbx_description
1 polymer ?
#
loop_
_entity_poly.entity_id
_entity_poly.type
_entity_poly.pdbx_seq_one_letter_code
_entity_poly.pdbx_strand_id
1 'polypeptide(L)'
;MSSNTSPTGAQHQGEASQSETTVLSTPYGQSEGVRRQSVYRAAARAAAPQAHSASPAPSGTSAEQGSTEEIEAVIPATTSEPGSGGEPGDQLSSENASGAEGTDSAGGAGYPAAVAPAPSSFPALTSPDAGSSPDEPRRRRRWPLGVAAAALLLLGVVGAGGYAYAAHYDGRAVPGTTVAGADVSGKSRQEVVATIEERVKSTKVDISGDVTASASLADLGTTVDAQATADAVMARGDTLGEKLRALVSRGKGEVPVVSSTDKTKVSSYATSLIPEDRAKARNATVVLGEDGTTFTTTSSAKGSSLDADVLAQAAQKAATSLDSSSISLKITNADPKVSDSDAQKVADKANGWVSKDVTITMGEDSYTAQNTDKASWITVTNSSDAAPTIAVDSSKVSQWVKTQAEEASSAPVTGERNVNASGQVVSTPTEAKDGKTVNNADAVATAITQSLGSNKAYSGSFEATTVKAEWKERTIANGAEKLPYQAAPGEKWVDLNLSNKTVTAYEGATVVHGPVSIVDGAAETPTVTGTYKVYLQYESQTMRGENADGSPYVTEDVPWVSYFYSGYAFHGAGWRSSFGYSGSHGCVNMPVPEAQWIYNWVDTNTVVQSHY
;
A
#
# COMPACT_ATOMS: atom_id res chain seq x y z
N MET A 1 76.88 16.08 5.28
CA MET A 1 76.31 16.40 6.61
C MET A 1 75.29 15.31 6.87
N SER A 2 75.52 14.29 7.72
CA SER A 2 76.00 14.31 9.12
C SER A 2 74.88 14.85 10.04
N SER A 3 74.37 14.14 11.06
CA SER A 3 74.81 12.88 11.71
C SER A 3 73.66 12.10 12.37
N ASN A 4 73.93 10.90 12.92
CA ASN A 4 73.05 10.15 13.83
C ASN A 4 72.64 10.96 15.08
N THR A 5 71.48 10.67 15.68
CA THR A 5 71.38 9.95 16.99
C THR A 5 69.93 9.65 17.42
N SER A 6 69.79 8.61 18.23
CA SER A 6 68.67 8.32 19.15
C SER A 6 69.30 7.93 20.52
N PRO A 7 68.58 7.62 21.61
CA PRO A 7 67.15 7.78 21.88
C PRO A 7 66.85 8.48 23.24
N THR A 8 65.59 8.85 23.50
CA THR A 8 65.06 8.96 24.87
C THR A 8 63.59 8.55 24.89
N GLY A 9 63.15 7.83 25.93
CA GLY A 9 61.75 7.44 26.12
C GLY A 9 61.04 8.30 27.16
N ALA A 10 59.71 8.41 27.03
CA ALA A 10 58.81 8.89 28.07
C ALA A 10 57.55 8.01 28.07
N GLN A 11 57.08 7.61 29.25
CA GLN A 11 55.86 6.82 29.38
C GLN A 11 54.65 7.76 29.28
N HIS A 12 53.74 7.49 28.35
CA HIS A 12 52.37 8.01 28.43
C HIS A 12 51.44 6.92 28.95
N GLN A 13 50.69 7.25 30.00
CA GLN A 13 49.57 6.44 30.46
C GLN A 13 48.44 6.57 29.43
N GLY A 14 47.77 5.46 29.12
CA GLY A 14 46.62 5.49 28.22
C GLY A 14 45.39 6.05 28.92
N GLU A 15 44.88 7.17 28.44
CA GLU A 15 43.54 7.65 28.81
C GLU A 15 42.49 6.72 28.19
N ALA A 16 41.59 6.19 29.02
CA ALA A 16 40.52 5.33 28.54
C ALA A 16 39.45 6.19 27.85
N SER A 17 39.33 6.05 26.53
CA SER A 17 38.32 6.76 25.75
C SER A 17 36.91 6.34 26.19
N GLN A 18 36.03 7.32 26.40
CA GLN A 18 34.62 7.08 26.72
C GLN A 18 33.92 6.51 25.48
N SER A 19 33.46 5.26 25.56
CA SER A 19 32.69 4.60 24.50
C SER A 19 31.20 4.91 24.64
N GLU A 20 30.55 5.34 23.56
CA GLU A 20 29.11 5.66 23.55
C GLU A 20 28.23 4.46 23.89
N THR A 21 27.19 4.68 24.71
CA THR A 21 26.23 3.65 25.14
C THR A 21 25.30 3.25 24.00
N THR A 22 25.76 2.37 23.12
CA THR A 22 24.91 1.74 22.09
C THR A 22 24.06 0.64 22.70
N VAL A 23 22.74 0.79 22.67
CA VAL A 23 21.80 -0.26 23.08
C VAL A 23 21.71 -1.32 21.96
N LEU A 24 22.54 -2.36 22.03
CA LEU A 24 22.42 -3.50 21.10
C LEU A 24 21.18 -4.34 21.43
N SER A 25 20.34 -4.55 20.41
CA SER A 25 19.23 -5.52 20.48
C SER A 25 19.76 -6.95 20.49
N THR A 26 19.14 -7.85 21.26
CA THR A 26 19.70 -9.18 21.54
C THR A 26 19.42 -10.19 20.41
N PRO A 27 20.43 -10.95 19.95
CA PRO A 27 20.30 -11.89 18.82
C PRO A 27 19.73 -13.27 19.23
N TYR A 28 18.66 -13.29 20.04
CA TYR A 28 17.88 -14.50 20.33
C TYR A 28 16.38 -14.16 20.30
N GLY A 29 15.61 -14.94 19.54
CA GLY A 29 14.19 -14.69 19.32
C GLY A 29 13.33 -14.84 20.58
N GLN A 30 12.18 -14.18 20.59
CA GLN A 30 11.22 -14.26 21.69
C GLN A 30 10.81 -15.71 21.97
N SER A 31 10.96 -16.16 23.21
CA SER A 31 10.29 -17.34 23.75
C SER A 31 9.27 -16.88 24.78
N GLU A 32 7.99 -17.21 24.55
CA GLU A 32 6.91 -16.77 25.43
C GLU A 32 6.91 -17.55 26.76
N GLY A 33 6.60 -16.85 27.86
CA GLY A 33 5.98 -17.48 29.03
C GLY A 33 6.80 -18.50 29.84
N VAL A 34 8.08 -18.22 30.15
CA VAL A 34 8.86 -19.08 31.07
C VAL A 34 8.29 -19.01 32.51
N ARG A 35 7.48 -20.00 32.88
CA ARG A 35 7.08 -20.26 34.28
C ARG A 35 8.31 -20.61 35.13
N ARG A 36 8.25 -20.30 36.43
CA ARG A 36 9.15 -20.86 37.47
C ARG A 36 9.17 -22.39 37.34
N GLN A 37 10.32 -22.97 37.00
CA GLN A 37 10.50 -24.42 36.87
C GLN A 37 11.16 -25.00 38.14
N SER A 38 10.35 -25.62 38.99
CA SER A 38 10.84 -26.43 40.12
C SER A 38 11.00 -27.89 39.69
N VAL A 39 12.15 -28.50 40.01
CA VAL A 39 12.53 -29.84 39.53
C VAL A 39 12.76 -30.79 40.71
N TYR A 40 11.71 -31.49 41.13
CA TYR A 40 11.82 -32.58 42.11
C TYR A 40 12.36 -33.85 41.45
N ARG A 41 13.56 -34.30 41.83
CA ARG A 41 14.08 -35.64 41.50
C ARG A 41 13.67 -36.65 42.58
N ALA A 42 13.06 -37.75 42.17
CA ALA A 42 12.84 -38.92 43.01
C ALA A 42 13.89 -40.00 42.72
N ALA A 43 14.42 -40.66 43.76
CA ALA A 43 15.38 -41.76 43.62
C ALA A 43 15.27 -42.76 44.78
N ALA A 44 14.77 -43.98 44.51
CA ALA A 44 14.78 -45.09 45.46
C ALA A 44 14.94 -46.44 44.75
N ARG A 45 15.84 -47.27 45.27
CA ARG A 45 16.45 -48.46 44.65
C ARG A 45 15.50 -49.64 44.38
N ALA A 46 15.69 -50.21 43.18
CA ALA A 46 15.69 -51.64 42.83
C ALA A 46 15.23 -52.71 43.84
N ALA A 47 14.26 -53.52 43.43
CA ALA A 47 14.20 -54.97 43.69
C ALA A 47 13.40 -55.70 42.58
N ALA A 48 13.82 -56.92 42.27
CA ALA A 48 13.13 -57.93 41.46
C ALA A 48 13.40 -59.31 42.12
N PRO A 49 12.68 -60.42 41.84
CA PRO A 49 11.81 -60.69 40.67
C PRO A 49 10.46 -61.38 41.00
N GLN A 50 9.64 -61.66 39.96
CA GLN A 50 8.99 -62.96 39.62
C GLN A 50 7.91 -62.77 38.52
N ALA A 51 7.53 -63.84 37.81
CA ALA A 51 6.66 -63.84 36.62
C ALA A 51 5.15 -63.65 36.96
N HIS A 52 4.27 -63.15 36.07
CA HIS A 52 3.73 -63.91 34.92
C HIS A 52 2.88 -63.09 33.93
N SER A 53 3.02 -63.45 32.64
CA SER A 53 1.96 -63.58 31.59
C SER A 53 1.01 -62.44 31.15
N ALA A 54 0.75 -62.45 29.84
CA ALA A 54 -0.48 -62.04 29.11
C ALA A 54 -0.70 -60.55 28.69
N SER A 55 -0.41 -60.30 27.41
CA SER A 55 -1.24 -59.47 26.50
C SER A 55 -2.59 -60.17 26.20
N PRO A 56 -3.64 -59.54 25.59
CA PRO A 56 -3.62 -58.34 24.73
C PRO A 56 -4.73 -57.29 24.98
N ALA A 57 -4.76 -56.27 24.10
CA ALA A 57 -5.78 -55.21 23.97
C ALA A 57 -6.96 -55.69 23.07
N PRO A 58 -7.87 -54.83 22.54
CA PRO A 58 -8.21 -53.41 22.85
C PRO A 58 -9.74 -53.15 23.04
N SER A 59 -10.13 -51.93 23.44
CA SER A 59 -11.34 -51.18 23.00
C SER A 59 -11.70 -50.02 23.95
N GLY A 60 -12.48 -49.04 23.50
CA GLY A 60 -13.08 -47.99 24.35
C GLY A 60 -13.08 -46.58 23.75
N THR A 61 -14.13 -46.22 23.01
CA THR A 61 -14.35 -44.86 22.46
C THR A 61 -15.45 -44.10 23.20
N SER A 62 -15.10 -42.94 23.77
CA SER A 62 -15.94 -41.73 23.97
C SER A 62 -14.96 -40.60 24.34
N ALA A 63 -14.87 -39.46 23.65
CA ALA A 63 -15.88 -38.43 23.38
C ALA A 63 -16.19 -37.54 24.60
N GLU A 64 -15.61 -36.32 24.62
CA GLU A 64 -16.39 -35.07 24.60
C GLU A 64 -15.52 -33.82 24.34
N GLN A 65 -16.16 -32.81 23.73
CA GLN A 65 -15.96 -31.34 23.77
C GLN A 65 -14.55 -30.69 23.67
N GLY A 66 -14.49 -29.62 22.88
CA GLY A 66 -13.33 -28.73 22.73
C GLY A 66 -13.61 -27.63 21.70
N SER A 67 -14.40 -26.63 22.08
CA SER A 67 -14.90 -25.58 21.17
C SER A 67 -13.77 -24.66 20.66
N THR A 68 -13.75 -24.42 19.35
CA THR A 68 -13.01 -23.31 18.74
C THR A 68 -13.99 -22.19 18.39
N GLU A 69 -13.94 -21.06 19.10
CA GLU A 69 -14.53 -19.81 18.61
C GLU A 69 -13.41 -18.80 18.31
N GLU A 70 -13.47 -18.28 17.10
CA GLU A 70 -12.56 -17.30 16.51
C GLU A 70 -13.13 -15.91 16.81
N ILE A 71 -12.35 -14.98 17.37
CA ILE A 71 -12.86 -13.67 17.78
C ILE A 71 -12.61 -12.64 16.66
N GLU A 72 -13.71 -12.05 16.21
CA GLU A 72 -13.85 -11.23 15.01
C GLU A 72 -13.16 -9.85 15.09
N ALA A 73 -12.56 -9.40 13.99
CA ALA A 73 -11.91 -8.09 13.89
C ALA A 73 -12.90 -7.01 13.41
N VAL A 74 -13.24 -6.06 14.28
CA VAL A 74 -14.23 -5.00 13.99
C VAL A 74 -13.60 -3.82 13.25
N ILE A 75 -14.12 -3.52 12.06
CA ILE A 75 -13.84 -2.29 11.29
C ILE A 75 -15.08 -1.38 11.36
N PRO A 76 -14.98 -0.10 11.75
CA PRO A 76 -16.13 0.80 11.83
C PRO A 76 -16.59 1.27 10.43
N ALA A 77 -17.88 1.12 10.13
CA ALA A 77 -18.49 1.61 8.90
C ALA A 77 -19.01 3.06 9.03
N THR A 78 -18.99 3.80 7.92
CA THR A 78 -19.58 5.13 7.80
C THR A 78 -21.11 5.08 7.73
N THR A 79 -21.79 6.01 8.40
CA THR A 79 -23.26 6.18 8.36
C THR A 79 -23.61 7.62 7.96
N SER A 80 -24.65 7.80 7.14
CA SER A 80 -25.03 9.09 6.57
C SER A 80 -26.50 9.46 6.85
N GLU A 81 -26.76 10.76 6.99
CA GLU A 81 -28.09 11.43 6.91
C GLU A 81 -29.14 11.08 8.00
N PRO A 82 -30.28 11.82 8.12
CA PRO A 82 -30.73 13.00 7.35
C PRO A 82 -31.06 14.26 8.20
N GLY A 83 -31.30 15.41 7.55
CA GLY A 83 -31.87 16.59 8.22
C GLY A 83 -32.13 17.81 7.32
N SER A 84 -33.39 18.23 7.16
CA SER A 84 -33.82 19.33 6.28
C SER A 84 -34.09 20.65 7.02
N GLY A 85 -33.81 21.79 6.36
CA GLY A 85 -34.62 23.02 6.52
C GLY A 85 -33.88 24.36 6.67
N GLY A 86 -34.35 25.39 5.94
CA GLY A 86 -34.23 26.80 6.36
C GLY A 86 -33.45 27.77 5.46
N GLU A 87 -34.15 28.46 4.56
CA GLU A 87 -33.92 29.90 4.28
C GLU A 87 -34.68 30.75 5.33
N PRO A 88 -34.48 32.08 5.52
CA PRO A 88 -34.10 33.06 4.48
C PRO A 88 -33.18 34.26 4.88
N GLY A 89 -32.80 35.07 3.87
CA GLY A 89 -33.00 36.54 3.94
C GLY A 89 -31.80 37.49 4.09
N ASP A 90 -31.88 38.62 3.35
CA ASP A 90 -31.34 39.97 3.67
C ASP A 90 -29.80 40.20 3.81
N GLN A 91 -29.21 41.35 3.44
CA GLN A 91 -29.60 42.49 2.57
C GLN A 91 -28.37 43.43 2.31
N LEU A 92 -28.38 44.24 1.22
CA LEU A 92 -27.57 45.49 1.04
C LEU A 92 -26.02 45.33 0.96
N SER A 93 -25.19 46.27 0.45
CA SER A 93 -25.34 47.34 -0.57
C SER A 93 -23.97 47.90 -1.02
N SER A 94 -23.89 48.31 -2.31
CA SER A 94 -22.97 49.31 -2.92
C SER A 94 -21.42 49.12 -2.78
N GLU A 95 -20.52 49.82 -3.49
CA GLU A 95 -20.61 50.94 -4.45
C GLU A 95 -19.36 51.06 -5.35
N ASN A 96 -19.51 51.54 -6.62
CA ASN A 96 -18.49 52.21 -7.47
C ASN A 96 -17.19 51.46 -7.90
N ALA A 97 -16.50 51.79 -9.01
CA ALA A 97 -16.83 52.59 -10.21
C ALA A 97 -15.87 52.31 -11.39
N SER A 98 -16.27 52.79 -12.59
CA SER A 98 -15.52 53.11 -13.83
C SER A 98 -14.87 51.99 -14.68
N GLY A 99 -14.81 52.11 -16.02
CA GLY A 99 -15.54 53.04 -16.91
C GLY A 99 -15.01 53.16 -18.35
N ALA A 100 -15.94 53.39 -19.32
CA ALA A 100 -15.74 53.76 -20.74
C ALA A 100 -15.03 52.69 -21.64
N GLU A 101 -15.13 52.66 -22.98
CA GLU A 101 -15.87 53.40 -24.04
C GLU A 101 -16.71 52.36 -24.86
N GLY A 102 -17.72 52.61 -25.70
CA GLY A 102 -18.02 53.72 -26.62
C GLY A 102 -17.71 53.28 -28.06
N THR A 103 -18.61 53.27 -29.06
CA THR A 103 -20.01 53.75 -29.20
C THR A 103 -20.98 52.55 -29.55
N ASP A 104 -22.16 52.60 -30.21
CA ASP A 104 -22.94 53.62 -30.95
C ASP A 104 -24.46 53.26 -31.03
N SER A 105 -25.28 54.10 -31.70
CA SER A 105 -26.74 53.92 -31.93
C SER A 105 -27.22 54.76 -33.16
N ALA A 106 -28.48 54.96 -33.56
CA ALA A 106 -29.81 54.74 -32.97
C ALA A 106 -30.94 54.75 -34.03
N GLY A 107 -32.18 54.44 -33.62
CA GLY A 107 -33.42 54.96 -34.25
C GLY A 107 -34.49 53.90 -34.58
N GLY A 108 -35.76 54.03 -34.15
CA GLY A 108 -36.36 55.02 -33.24
C GLY A 108 -37.89 54.91 -33.14
N ALA A 109 -38.47 55.47 -32.05
CA ALA A 109 -39.90 55.48 -31.66
C ALA A 109 -40.53 54.11 -31.28
N GLY A 110 -41.49 54.02 -30.33
CA GLY A 110 -42.11 55.06 -29.50
C GLY A 110 -42.82 54.53 -28.23
N TYR A 111 -43.08 55.44 -27.28
CA TYR A 111 -43.63 55.27 -25.92
C TYR A 111 -45.19 55.12 -25.89
N PRO A 112 -45.88 54.87 -24.74
CA PRO A 112 -45.52 54.09 -23.53
C PRO A 112 -46.72 53.33 -22.84
N ALA A 113 -46.45 52.73 -21.66
CA ALA A 113 -47.31 52.57 -20.44
C ALA A 113 -48.71 51.87 -20.55
N ALA A 114 -49.14 50.91 -19.72
CA ALA A 114 -48.88 50.45 -18.32
C ALA A 114 -50.00 50.83 -17.30
N VAL A 115 -50.04 50.08 -16.19
CA VAL A 115 -50.94 50.17 -15.01
C VAL A 115 -52.34 49.51 -15.15
N ALA A 116 -52.67 48.66 -14.18
CA ALA A 116 -54.01 48.19 -13.84
C ALA A 116 -54.40 48.75 -12.45
N PRO A 117 -55.70 48.85 -12.11
CA PRO A 117 -56.25 47.86 -11.17
C PRO A 117 -57.76 47.55 -11.34
N ALA A 118 -58.26 46.61 -10.54
CA ALA A 118 -59.68 46.41 -10.23
C ALA A 118 -60.03 47.15 -8.89
N PRO A 119 -61.30 47.39 -8.48
CA PRO A 119 -62.28 46.32 -8.21
C PRO A 119 -63.79 46.62 -8.44
N SER A 120 -64.58 45.55 -8.30
CA SER A 120 -66.01 45.42 -7.95
C SER A 120 -66.93 46.64 -7.73
N SER A 121 -68.10 46.67 -8.42
CA SER A 121 -69.45 46.72 -7.79
C SER A 121 -70.63 46.71 -8.82
N PHE A 122 -71.84 46.36 -8.32
CA PHE A 122 -73.15 46.35 -9.01
C PHE A 122 -73.87 47.74 -8.86
N PRO A 123 -75.09 48.06 -9.42
CA PRO A 123 -76.14 47.17 -9.96
C PRO A 123 -77.04 47.66 -11.14
N ALA A 124 -78.06 46.85 -11.46
CA ALA A 124 -79.47 47.22 -11.76
C ALA A 124 -79.98 47.63 -13.18
N LEU A 125 -81.00 46.87 -13.64
CA LEU A 125 -82.21 47.28 -14.43
C LEU A 125 -82.02 47.74 -15.91
N THR A 126 -82.94 47.57 -16.88
CA THR A 126 -84.33 47.02 -16.97
C THR A 126 -84.55 46.10 -18.21
N SER A 127 -85.60 45.26 -18.19
CA SER A 127 -86.25 44.55 -19.34
C SER A 127 -87.26 45.47 -20.07
N PRO A 128 -88.13 45.05 -21.04
CA PRO A 128 -88.33 43.77 -21.75
C PRO A 128 -88.12 43.93 -23.29
N ASP A 129 -88.54 43.11 -24.28
CA ASP A 129 -89.65 42.17 -24.58
C ASP A 129 -89.17 41.18 -25.70
N ALA A 130 -89.85 40.12 -26.15
CA ALA A 130 -90.89 39.21 -25.62
C ALA A 130 -90.94 37.99 -26.58
N GLY A 131 -91.13 36.76 -26.08
CA GLY A 131 -91.12 35.57 -26.97
C GLY A 131 -91.19 34.21 -26.26
N SER A 132 -92.40 33.80 -25.93
CA SER A 132 -92.91 32.44 -25.62
C SER A 132 -91.91 31.26 -25.71
N SER A 133 -91.61 30.51 -24.64
CA SER A 133 -92.47 29.57 -23.89
C SER A 133 -92.84 28.27 -24.66
N PRO A 134 -92.94 27.07 -24.03
CA PRO A 134 -92.65 26.72 -22.61
C PRO A 134 -91.88 25.38 -22.38
N ASP A 135 -91.76 25.05 -21.09
CA ASP A 135 -91.72 23.70 -20.47
C ASP A 135 -90.43 22.87 -20.29
N GLU A 136 -90.43 22.21 -19.12
CA GLU A 136 -89.39 21.42 -18.45
C GLU A 136 -89.47 19.90 -18.83
N PRO A 137 -88.61 18.97 -18.33
CA PRO A 137 -87.82 19.04 -17.09
C PRO A 137 -86.33 18.65 -17.16
N ARG A 138 -85.62 19.15 -16.14
CA ARG A 138 -84.24 18.81 -15.79
C ARG A 138 -83.99 17.29 -15.67
N ARG A 139 -82.85 16.82 -16.16
CA ARG A 139 -82.15 15.67 -15.55
C ARG A 139 -80.63 15.90 -15.48
N ARG A 140 -80.09 16.06 -14.26
CA ARG A 140 -78.64 16.22 -14.02
C ARG A 140 -77.86 15.06 -14.64
N ARG A 141 -76.90 15.32 -15.53
CA ARG A 141 -75.96 14.32 -16.05
C ARG A 141 -74.51 14.68 -15.66
N ARG A 142 -73.86 13.81 -14.87
CA ARG A 142 -72.55 14.05 -14.23
C ARG A 142 -71.35 13.93 -15.20
N TRP A 143 -71.46 14.45 -16.42
CA TRP A 143 -70.49 14.17 -17.48
C TRP A 143 -69.04 14.69 -17.24
N PRO A 144 -68.79 15.90 -16.70
CA PRO A 144 -67.40 16.36 -16.49
C PRO A 144 -66.66 15.53 -15.44
N LEU A 145 -67.33 15.01 -14.40
CA LEU A 145 -66.70 14.05 -13.47
C LEU A 145 -66.37 12.71 -14.16
N GLY A 146 -67.17 12.28 -15.14
CA GLY A 146 -66.89 11.08 -15.92
C GLY A 146 -65.64 11.22 -16.79
N VAL A 147 -65.46 12.37 -17.44
CA VAL A 147 -64.25 12.68 -18.23
C VAL A 147 -63.03 12.84 -17.33
N ALA A 148 -63.15 13.55 -16.20
CA ALA A 148 -62.06 13.69 -15.23
C ALA A 148 -61.64 12.34 -14.61
N ALA A 149 -62.60 11.48 -14.26
CA ALA A 149 -62.33 10.14 -13.77
C ALA A 149 -61.70 9.23 -14.84
N ALA A 150 -62.13 9.33 -16.10
CA ALA A 150 -61.50 8.62 -17.21
C ALA A 150 -60.07 9.10 -17.48
N ALA A 151 -59.81 10.41 -17.38
CA ALA A 151 -58.47 10.98 -17.50
C ALA A 151 -57.56 10.57 -16.34
N LEU A 152 -58.07 10.55 -15.10
CA LEU A 152 -57.35 10.05 -13.92
C LEU A 152 -57.11 8.54 -13.97
N LEU A 153 -58.04 7.75 -14.52
CA LEU A 153 -57.82 6.32 -14.77
C LEU A 153 -56.79 6.09 -15.88
N LEU A 154 -56.80 6.88 -16.96
CA LEU A 154 -55.76 6.82 -17.99
C LEU A 154 -54.39 7.24 -17.44
N LEU A 155 -54.31 8.31 -16.65
CA LEU A 155 -53.07 8.69 -15.95
C LEU A 155 -52.63 7.64 -14.92
N GLY A 156 -53.57 6.99 -14.24
CA GLY A 156 -53.29 5.88 -13.33
C GLY A 156 -52.78 4.62 -14.04
N VAL A 157 -53.35 4.27 -15.19
CA VAL A 157 -52.92 3.13 -16.02
C VAL A 157 -51.59 3.42 -16.73
N VAL A 158 -51.38 4.64 -17.24
CA VAL A 158 -50.10 5.06 -17.83
C VAL A 158 -49.02 5.23 -16.75
N GLY A 159 -49.37 5.71 -15.56
CA GLY A 159 -48.47 5.83 -14.42
C GLY A 159 -48.07 4.47 -13.83
N ALA A 160 -49.03 3.60 -13.53
CA ALA A 160 -48.76 2.25 -13.04
C ALA A 160 -48.09 1.36 -14.10
N GLY A 161 -48.52 1.46 -15.36
CA GLY A 161 -47.88 0.78 -16.49
C GLY A 161 -46.46 1.29 -16.74
N GLY A 162 -46.24 2.60 -16.68
CA GLY A 162 -44.93 3.23 -16.80
C GLY A 162 -43.99 2.88 -15.64
N TYR A 163 -44.51 2.80 -14.41
CA TYR A 163 -43.76 2.36 -13.24
C TYR A 163 -43.41 0.86 -13.32
N ALA A 164 -44.37 0.00 -13.63
CA ALA A 164 -44.14 -1.44 -13.80
C ALA A 164 -43.16 -1.72 -14.96
N TYR A 165 -43.21 -0.93 -16.04
CA TYR A 165 -42.25 -0.98 -17.14
C TYR A 165 -40.86 -0.47 -16.73
N ALA A 166 -40.77 0.65 -16.01
CA ALA A 166 -39.50 1.20 -15.53
C ALA A 166 -38.78 0.25 -14.56
N ALA A 167 -39.54 -0.47 -13.72
CA ALA A 167 -39.06 -1.51 -12.81
C ALA A 167 -38.74 -2.85 -13.53
N HIS A 168 -39.51 -3.22 -14.56
CA HIS A 168 -39.21 -4.41 -15.37
C HIS A 168 -37.94 -4.26 -16.21
N TYR A 169 -37.64 -3.02 -16.64
CA TYR A 169 -36.38 -2.64 -17.29
C TYR A 169 -35.40 -1.97 -16.31
N ASP A 170 -35.45 -2.32 -15.02
CA ASP A 170 -34.38 -1.96 -14.09
C ASP A 170 -33.24 -2.98 -14.19
N GLY A 171 -32.00 -2.50 -14.31
CA GLY A 171 -30.82 -3.34 -14.61
C GLY A 171 -30.87 -4.14 -15.93
N ARG A 172 -31.81 -3.85 -16.85
CA ARG A 172 -31.99 -4.56 -18.14
C ARG A 172 -32.04 -3.62 -19.35
N ALA A 173 -31.49 -4.07 -20.48
CA ALA A 173 -31.46 -3.33 -21.74
C ALA A 173 -32.87 -3.04 -22.29
N VAL A 174 -33.10 -1.80 -22.75
CA VAL A 174 -34.43 -1.33 -23.19
C VAL A 174 -34.90 -1.95 -24.52
N PRO A 175 -36.22 -2.02 -24.79
CA PRO A 175 -36.76 -2.61 -26.01
C PRO A 175 -36.20 -2.02 -27.31
N GLY A 176 -35.92 -2.90 -28.27
CA GLY A 176 -35.40 -2.54 -29.58
C GLY A 176 -33.90 -2.23 -29.60
N THR A 177 -33.17 -2.50 -28.52
CA THR A 177 -31.71 -2.34 -28.48
C THR A 177 -31.03 -3.55 -29.13
N THR A 178 -30.11 -3.30 -30.05
CA THR A 178 -29.34 -4.31 -30.76
C THR A 178 -27.84 -4.08 -30.63
N VAL A 179 -27.07 -5.17 -30.58
CA VAL A 179 -25.60 -5.16 -30.63
C VAL A 179 -25.17 -6.12 -31.72
N ALA A 180 -24.45 -5.61 -32.72
CA ALA A 180 -24.02 -6.40 -33.88
C ALA A 180 -25.19 -7.19 -34.53
N GLY A 181 -26.31 -6.48 -34.73
CA GLY A 181 -27.58 -7.01 -35.26
C GLY A 181 -28.35 -7.95 -34.32
N ALA A 182 -27.76 -8.41 -33.21
CA ALA A 182 -28.39 -9.28 -32.23
C ALA A 182 -29.33 -8.47 -31.30
N ASP A 183 -30.56 -8.94 -31.10
CA ASP A 183 -31.47 -8.35 -30.11
C ASP A 183 -30.98 -8.66 -28.68
N VAL A 184 -30.83 -7.61 -27.89
CA VAL A 184 -30.44 -7.69 -26.47
C VAL A 184 -31.53 -7.17 -25.53
N SER A 185 -32.70 -6.78 -26.07
CA SER A 185 -33.85 -6.29 -25.29
C SER A 185 -34.19 -7.21 -24.11
N GLY A 186 -34.29 -6.65 -22.91
CA GLY A 186 -34.64 -7.37 -21.68
C GLY A 186 -33.50 -8.17 -21.04
N LYS A 187 -32.31 -8.28 -21.65
CA LYS A 187 -31.13 -8.88 -21.01
C LYS A 187 -30.54 -7.97 -19.94
N SER A 188 -30.00 -8.56 -18.88
CA SER A 188 -29.12 -7.88 -17.92
C SER A 188 -27.73 -7.59 -18.51
N ARG A 189 -26.96 -6.68 -17.88
CA ARG A 189 -25.58 -6.37 -18.28
C ARG A 189 -24.72 -7.64 -18.44
N GLN A 190 -24.81 -8.58 -17.49
CA GLN A 190 -24.06 -9.83 -17.50
C GLN A 190 -24.46 -10.74 -18.66
N GLU A 191 -25.76 -10.84 -18.99
CA GLU A 191 -26.25 -11.59 -20.14
C GLU A 191 -25.82 -10.95 -21.47
N VAL A 192 -25.68 -9.62 -21.53
CA VAL A 192 -25.13 -8.91 -22.70
C VAL A 192 -23.64 -9.20 -22.87
N VAL A 193 -22.83 -9.05 -21.80
CA VAL A 193 -21.40 -9.40 -21.80
C VAL A 193 -21.19 -10.83 -22.28
N ALA A 194 -21.88 -11.81 -21.66
CA ALA A 194 -21.76 -13.22 -22.04
C ALA A 194 -22.22 -13.50 -23.50
N THR A 195 -23.24 -12.78 -24.00
CA THR A 195 -23.65 -12.88 -25.42
C THR A 195 -22.55 -12.41 -26.36
N ILE A 196 -21.86 -11.31 -26.01
CA ILE A 196 -20.76 -10.75 -26.82
C ILE A 196 -19.55 -11.68 -26.77
N GLU A 197 -19.12 -12.09 -25.57
CA GLU A 197 -17.96 -12.98 -25.38
C GLU A 197 -18.12 -14.33 -26.11
N GLU A 198 -19.31 -14.93 -26.08
CA GLU A 198 -19.56 -16.18 -26.80
C GLU A 198 -19.51 -16.01 -28.32
N ARG A 199 -20.07 -14.89 -28.84
CA ARG A 199 -19.94 -14.55 -30.26
C ARG A 199 -18.48 -14.31 -30.66
N VAL A 200 -17.71 -13.60 -29.84
CA VAL A 200 -16.27 -13.34 -30.06
C VAL A 200 -15.48 -14.65 -30.20
N LYS A 201 -15.73 -15.66 -29.36
CA LYS A 201 -15.10 -16.99 -29.49
C LYS A 201 -15.41 -17.68 -30.83
N SER A 202 -16.63 -17.49 -31.33
CA SER A 202 -17.09 -18.08 -32.61
C SER A 202 -16.67 -17.28 -33.84
N THR A 203 -16.28 -16.01 -33.67
CA THR A 203 -15.96 -15.06 -34.74
C THR A 203 -14.54 -15.30 -35.27
N LYS A 204 -14.43 -15.50 -36.58
CA LYS A 204 -13.16 -15.74 -37.28
C LYS A 204 -12.98 -14.88 -38.52
N VAL A 205 -11.75 -14.79 -38.99
CA VAL A 205 -11.37 -14.28 -40.31
C VAL A 205 -10.81 -15.44 -41.13
N ASP A 206 -11.58 -15.88 -42.12
CA ASP A 206 -11.21 -16.97 -43.04
C ASP A 206 -10.44 -16.42 -44.24
N ILE A 207 -9.16 -16.80 -44.32
CA ILE A 207 -8.16 -16.25 -45.23
C ILE A 207 -7.92 -17.25 -46.36
N SER A 208 -7.96 -16.76 -47.60
CA SER A 208 -7.82 -17.54 -48.82
C SER A 208 -6.88 -16.87 -49.83
N GLY A 209 -6.59 -17.51 -50.97
CA GLY A 209 -5.73 -16.96 -52.03
C GLY A 209 -4.41 -17.72 -52.11
N ASP A 210 -3.29 -17.00 -52.03
CA ASP A 210 -1.94 -17.62 -52.10
C ASP A 210 -1.55 -18.35 -50.80
N VAL A 211 -2.31 -18.12 -49.73
CA VAL A 211 -2.25 -18.79 -48.42
C VAL A 211 -3.66 -19.23 -48.01
N THR A 212 -3.79 -20.12 -47.04
CA THR A 212 -5.10 -20.51 -46.49
C THR A 212 -5.01 -20.72 -44.98
N ALA A 213 -5.85 -20.00 -44.22
CA ALA A 213 -5.88 -20.04 -42.76
C ALA A 213 -7.25 -19.57 -42.22
N SER A 214 -7.51 -19.81 -40.93
CA SER A 214 -8.71 -19.33 -40.23
C SER A 214 -8.26 -18.79 -38.87
N ALA A 215 -8.32 -17.47 -38.70
CA ALA A 215 -7.81 -16.77 -37.53
C ALA A 215 -8.95 -16.35 -36.59
N SER A 216 -8.75 -16.43 -35.27
CA SER A 216 -9.63 -15.74 -34.32
C SER A 216 -9.28 -14.24 -34.25
N LEU A 217 -10.18 -13.43 -33.67
CA LEU A 217 -9.89 -12.02 -33.41
C LEU A 217 -8.64 -11.85 -32.51
N ALA A 218 -8.42 -12.77 -31.55
CA ALA A 218 -7.28 -12.74 -30.65
C ALA A 218 -5.94 -13.01 -31.37
N ASP A 219 -5.91 -13.95 -32.33
CA ASP A 219 -4.72 -14.22 -33.16
C ASP A 219 -4.30 -13.00 -33.99
N LEU A 220 -5.29 -12.21 -34.41
CA LEU A 220 -5.10 -10.96 -35.14
C LEU A 220 -4.87 -9.75 -34.21
N GLY A 221 -4.72 -9.96 -32.90
CA GLY A 221 -4.54 -8.87 -31.93
C GLY A 221 -5.72 -7.89 -31.84
N THR A 222 -6.92 -8.32 -32.26
CA THR A 222 -8.16 -7.53 -32.17
C THR A 222 -8.91 -7.91 -30.90
N THR A 223 -9.09 -6.95 -30.00
CA THR A 223 -9.86 -7.11 -28.76
C THR A 223 -11.24 -6.48 -28.90
N VAL A 224 -12.25 -7.15 -28.34
CA VAL A 224 -13.61 -6.62 -28.17
C VAL A 224 -13.82 -6.37 -26.68
N ASP A 225 -14.17 -5.13 -26.32
CA ASP A 225 -14.53 -4.79 -24.95
C ASP A 225 -16.03 -5.04 -24.76
N ALA A 226 -16.34 -6.28 -24.34
CA ALA A 226 -17.69 -6.69 -24.01
C ALA A 226 -18.28 -5.90 -22.82
N GLN A 227 -17.45 -5.37 -21.91
CA GLN A 227 -17.91 -4.62 -20.75
C GLN A 227 -18.31 -3.20 -21.14
N ALA A 228 -17.44 -2.44 -21.78
CA ALA A 228 -17.76 -1.10 -22.27
C ALA A 228 -18.90 -1.12 -23.31
N THR A 229 -18.99 -2.16 -24.13
CA THR A 229 -20.14 -2.36 -25.04
C THR A 229 -21.44 -2.61 -24.25
N ALA A 230 -21.40 -3.41 -23.19
CA ALA A 230 -22.56 -3.63 -22.33
C ALA A 230 -22.95 -2.37 -21.53
N ASP A 231 -21.99 -1.57 -21.08
CA ASP A 231 -22.26 -0.28 -20.43
C ASP A 231 -22.94 0.71 -21.40
N ALA A 232 -22.49 0.78 -22.66
CA ALA A 232 -23.16 1.57 -23.70
C ALA A 232 -24.57 1.06 -24.04
N VAL A 233 -24.84 -0.24 -23.89
CA VAL A 233 -26.19 -0.83 -23.99
C VAL A 233 -27.07 -0.43 -22.80
N MET A 234 -26.53 -0.45 -21.58
CA MET A 234 -27.26 -0.09 -20.37
C MET A 234 -27.61 1.41 -20.35
N ALA A 235 -26.65 2.28 -20.66
CA ALA A 235 -26.79 3.73 -20.65
C ALA A 235 -27.95 4.25 -21.52
N ARG A 236 -28.34 3.50 -22.56
CA ARG A 236 -29.51 3.78 -23.42
C ARG A 236 -30.84 3.78 -22.65
N GLY A 237 -30.87 3.25 -21.43
CA GLY A 237 -32.04 3.16 -20.56
C GLY A 237 -31.98 4.01 -19.28
N ASP A 238 -30.92 4.80 -19.04
CA ASP A 238 -30.70 5.42 -17.72
C ASP A 238 -31.80 6.41 -17.31
N THR A 239 -32.40 7.14 -18.27
CA THR A 239 -33.51 8.05 -17.95
C THR A 239 -34.89 7.46 -18.26
N LEU A 240 -35.85 7.77 -17.39
CA LEU A 240 -37.26 7.37 -17.54
C LEU A 240 -37.88 7.89 -18.86
N GLY A 241 -37.42 9.04 -19.34
CA GLY A 241 -37.79 9.60 -20.65
C GLY A 241 -37.26 8.79 -21.83
N GLU A 242 -36.06 8.21 -21.73
CA GLU A 242 -35.48 7.36 -22.77
C GLU A 242 -36.08 5.95 -22.76
N LYS A 243 -36.34 5.36 -21.57
CA LYS A 243 -37.12 4.11 -21.47
C LYS A 243 -38.48 4.25 -22.17
N LEU A 244 -39.17 5.39 -22.00
CA LEU A 244 -40.43 5.70 -22.70
C LEU A 244 -40.25 6.00 -24.19
N ARG A 245 -39.20 6.73 -24.58
CA ARG A 245 -38.90 7.03 -26.00
C ARG A 245 -38.59 5.78 -26.80
N ALA A 246 -37.89 4.81 -26.22
CA ALA A 246 -37.63 3.50 -26.83
C ALA A 246 -38.93 2.76 -27.19
N LEU A 247 -39.93 2.76 -26.29
CA LEU A 247 -41.23 2.11 -26.50
C LEU A 247 -42.00 2.67 -27.72
N VAL A 248 -41.86 3.97 -28.01
CA VAL A 248 -42.58 4.65 -29.10
C VAL A 248 -41.75 4.70 -30.40
N SER A 249 -40.43 4.48 -30.31
CA SER A 249 -39.51 4.54 -31.44
C SER A 249 -39.52 3.23 -32.24
N ARG A 250 -40.06 3.24 -33.46
CA ARG A 250 -40.00 2.06 -34.38
C ARG A 250 -38.60 1.77 -34.95
N GLY A 251 -37.58 2.55 -34.58
CA GLY A 251 -36.20 2.36 -35.04
C GLY A 251 -35.41 1.54 -34.02
N LYS A 252 -34.76 0.46 -34.49
CA LYS A 252 -33.80 -0.29 -33.68
C LYS A 252 -32.64 0.59 -33.22
N GLY A 253 -32.25 0.43 -31.98
CA GLY A 253 -31.11 1.11 -31.37
C GLY A 253 -29.85 0.25 -31.44
N GLU A 254 -29.16 0.31 -32.57
CA GLU A 254 -27.85 -0.35 -32.71
C GLU A 254 -26.81 0.35 -31.83
N VAL A 255 -26.15 -0.42 -30.96
CA VAL A 255 -25.01 0.04 -30.14
C VAL A 255 -23.72 -0.49 -30.77
N PRO A 256 -22.75 0.37 -31.13
CA PRO A 256 -21.51 -0.07 -31.75
C PRO A 256 -20.65 -0.87 -30.76
N VAL A 257 -20.06 -1.97 -31.23
CA VAL A 257 -19.16 -2.80 -30.43
C VAL A 257 -17.82 -2.09 -30.22
N VAL A 258 -17.49 -1.84 -28.96
CA VAL A 258 -16.20 -1.25 -28.56
C VAL A 258 -15.10 -2.28 -28.84
N SER A 259 -14.10 -1.90 -29.63
CA SER A 259 -13.02 -2.79 -30.06
C SER A 259 -11.75 -2.02 -30.42
N SER A 260 -10.61 -2.71 -30.35
CA SER A 260 -9.28 -2.18 -30.69
C SER A 260 -8.47 -3.24 -31.43
N THR A 261 -7.54 -2.82 -32.32
CA THR A 261 -6.74 -3.72 -33.16
C THR A 261 -5.26 -3.37 -33.09
N ASP A 262 -4.43 -4.30 -32.59
CA ASP A 262 -2.97 -4.18 -32.55
C ASP A 262 -2.37 -4.48 -33.94
N LYS A 263 -2.10 -3.41 -34.70
CA LYS A 263 -1.47 -3.51 -36.05
C LYS A 263 -0.16 -4.29 -36.07
N THR A 264 0.64 -4.22 -35.00
CA THR A 264 1.92 -4.95 -34.94
C THR A 264 1.66 -6.45 -34.84
N LYS A 265 0.67 -6.88 -34.04
CA LYS A 265 0.21 -8.29 -34.02
C LYS A 265 -0.42 -8.72 -35.35
N VAL A 266 -1.28 -7.91 -35.98
CA VAL A 266 -1.82 -8.22 -37.32
C VAL A 266 -0.69 -8.45 -38.33
N SER A 267 0.32 -7.58 -38.34
CA SER A 267 1.49 -7.69 -39.21
C SER A 267 2.33 -8.93 -38.91
N SER A 268 2.56 -9.25 -37.63
CA SER A 268 3.24 -10.48 -37.21
C SER A 268 2.49 -11.75 -37.65
N TYR A 269 1.16 -11.78 -37.50
CA TYR A 269 0.34 -12.91 -37.96
C TYR A 269 0.33 -13.03 -39.49
N ALA A 270 0.17 -11.91 -40.20
CA ALA A 270 0.26 -11.86 -41.65
C ALA A 270 1.62 -12.38 -42.15
N THR A 271 2.71 -12.11 -41.42
CA THR A 271 4.05 -12.63 -41.71
C THR A 271 4.19 -14.12 -41.35
N SER A 272 3.55 -14.62 -40.30
CA SER A 272 3.59 -16.06 -39.96
C SER A 272 2.85 -16.94 -40.96
N LEU A 273 1.84 -16.41 -41.67
CA LEU A 273 1.15 -17.12 -42.75
C LEU A 273 2.02 -17.37 -43.99
N ILE A 274 3.14 -16.66 -44.13
CA ILE A 274 4.02 -16.79 -45.29
C ILE A 274 4.85 -18.08 -45.13
N PRO A 275 4.85 -19.00 -46.12
CA PRO A 275 5.64 -20.23 -46.08
C PRO A 275 7.14 -20.01 -45.80
N GLU A 276 7.74 -20.92 -45.03
CA GLU A 276 9.16 -20.84 -44.61
C GLU A 276 10.17 -21.03 -45.77
N ASP A 277 9.74 -21.52 -46.93
CA ASP A 277 10.56 -21.59 -48.14
C ASP A 277 10.72 -20.23 -48.85
N ARG A 278 10.04 -19.18 -48.36
CA ARG A 278 10.13 -17.80 -48.88
C ARG A 278 10.80 -16.88 -47.88
N ALA A 279 11.76 -16.09 -48.36
CA ALA A 279 12.29 -14.96 -47.59
C ALA A 279 11.15 -13.98 -47.25
N LYS A 280 10.93 -13.71 -45.97
CA LYS A 280 9.84 -12.87 -45.46
C LYS A 280 10.32 -11.42 -45.32
N ALA A 281 9.50 -10.46 -45.75
CA ALA A 281 9.76 -9.04 -45.49
C ALA A 281 9.62 -8.76 -43.99
N ARG A 282 10.54 -7.98 -43.41
CA ARG A 282 10.49 -7.58 -42.00
C ARG A 282 11.06 -6.17 -41.80
N ASN A 283 10.37 -5.38 -40.98
CA ASN A 283 10.87 -4.09 -40.52
C ASN A 283 12.09 -4.26 -39.62
N ALA A 284 12.98 -3.27 -39.60
CA ALA A 284 13.94 -3.14 -38.51
C ALA A 284 13.21 -2.71 -37.22
N THR A 285 13.66 -3.22 -36.07
CA THR A 285 13.10 -2.87 -34.75
C THR A 285 14.18 -2.40 -33.80
N VAL A 286 13.82 -1.65 -32.76
CA VAL A 286 14.70 -1.32 -31.64
C VAL A 286 14.33 -2.20 -30.43
N VAL A 287 15.33 -2.73 -29.75
CA VAL A 287 15.20 -3.60 -28.56
C VAL A 287 16.24 -3.20 -27.52
N LEU A 288 15.94 -3.40 -26.23
CA LEU A 288 16.97 -3.35 -25.18
C LEU A 288 17.80 -4.64 -25.25
N GLY A 289 19.12 -4.51 -25.16
CA GLY A 289 20.05 -5.64 -25.16
C GLY A 289 20.02 -6.45 -23.87
N GLU A 290 20.65 -7.64 -23.93
CA GLU A 290 20.78 -8.55 -22.78
C GLU A 290 21.64 -7.96 -21.63
N ASP A 291 22.38 -6.87 -21.89
CA ASP A 291 23.12 -6.11 -20.89
C ASP A 291 22.22 -5.25 -19.99
N GLY A 292 20.96 -5.02 -20.38
CA GLY A 292 20.03 -4.13 -19.69
C GLY A 292 20.40 -2.64 -19.77
N THR A 293 21.35 -2.23 -20.62
CA THR A 293 21.79 -0.83 -20.75
C THR A 293 21.84 -0.30 -22.18
N THR A 294 22.05 -1.15 -23.19
CA THR A 294 22.25 -0.73 -24.58
C THR A 294 21.05 -1.05 -25.45
N PHE A 295 20.46 -0.05 -26.08
CA PHE A 295 19.47 -0.23 -27.14
C PHE A 295 20.16 -0.62 -28.45
N THR A 296 19.69 -1.71 -29.06
CA THR A 296 20.22 -2.32 -30.27
C THR A 296 19.12 -2.47 -31.32
N THR A 297 19.50 -2.77 -32.56
CA THR A 297 18.57 -2.94 -33.67
C THR A 297 18.48 -4.39 -34.13
N THR A 298 17.27 -4.85 -34.47
CA THR A 298 17.12 -6.01 -35.35
C THR A 298 17.10 -5.49 -36.79
N SER A 299 17.88 -6.10 -37.69
CA SER A 299 17.93 -5.65 -39.09
C SER A 299 16.60 -5.91 -39.80
N SER A 300 16.30 -5.08 -40.80
CA SER A 300 15.21 -5.32 -41.74
C SER A 300 15.53 -6.46 -42.73
N ALA A 301 14.56 -6.82 -43.56
CA ALA A 301 14.79 -7.57 -44.80
C ALA A 301 13.69 -7.28 -45.83
N LYS A 302 14.07 -7.31 -47.12
CA LYS A 302 13.15 -7.37 -48.26
C LYS A 302 12.65 -8.81 -48.43
N GLY A 303 11.41 -8.99 -48.88
CA GLY A 303 10.89 -10.33 -49.14
C GLY A 303 9.41 -10.38 -49.48
N SER A 304 8.83 -11.57 -49.35
CA SER A 304 7.38 -11.80 -49.41
C SER A 304 6.66 -11.12 -48.25
N SER A 305 5.49 -10.54 -48.54
CA SER A 305 4.56 -9.93 -47.58
C SER A 305 3.11 -10.29 -47.91
N LEU A 306 2.22 -10.18 -46.92
CA LEU A 306 0.77 -10.11 -47.11
C LEU A 306 0.25 -8.73 -46.71
N ASP A 307 -0.90 -8.32 -47.25
CA ASP A 307 -1.52 -7.04 -46.91
C ASP A 307 -2.15 -7.08 -45.50
N ALA A 308 -1.36 -6.61 -44.52
CA ALA A 308 -1.77 -6.51 -43.12
C ALA A 308 -2.85 -5.45 -42.88
N ASP A 309 -3.00 -4.43 -43.72
CA ASP A 309 -4.05 -3.41 -43.58
C ASP A 309 -5.41 -3.97 -44.05
N VAL A 310 -5.43 -4.82 -45.09
CA VAL A 310 -6.63 -5.59 -45.48
C VAL A 310 -7.01 -6.60 -44.40
N LEU A 311 -6.03 -7.29 -43.80
CA LEU A 311 -6.27 -8.22 -42.69
C LEU A 311 -6.81 -7.49 -41.43
N ALA A 312 -6.24 -6.33 -41.08
CA ALA A 312 -6.72 -5.50 -39.98
C ALA A 312 -8.15 -5.01 -40.21
N GLN A 313 -8.50 -4.58 -41.43
CA GLN A 313 -9.86 -4.20 -41.79
C GLN A 313 -10.84 -5.39 -41.69
N ALA A 314 -10.42 -6.60 -42.06
CA ALA A 314 -11.23 -7.80 -41.94
C ALA A 314 -11.48 -8.23 -40.48
N ALA A 315 -10.47 -8.08 -39.63
CA ALA A 315 -10.56 -8.31 -38.19
C ALA A 315 -11.46 -7.27 -37.52
N GLN A 316 -11.24 -5.98 -37.79
CA GLN A 316 -12.03 -4.87 -37.25
C GLN A 316 -13.50 -4.92 -37.72
N LYS A 317 -13.75 -5.39 -38.95
CA LYS A 317 -15.11 -5.68 -39.44
C LYS A 317 -15.74 -6.83 -38.65
N ALA A 318 -15.05 -7.97 -38.55
CA ALA A 318 -15.57 -9.14 -37.84
C ALA A 318 -15.82 -8.83 -36.34
N ALA A 319 -14.97 -8.03 -35.71
CA ALA A 319 -15.14 -7.55 -34.34
C ALA A 319 -16.35 -6.61 -34.17
N THR A 320 -16.65 -5.76 -35.16
CA THR A 320 -17.80 -4.84 -35.10
C THR A 320 -19.13 -5.48 -35.50
N SER A 321 -19.12 -6.52 -36.35
CA SER A 321 -20.31 -7.31 -36.71
C SER A 321 -20.52 -8.57 -35.86
N LEU A 322 -19.55 -8.96 -35.00
CA LEU A 322 -19.58 -10.21 -34.22
C LEU A 322 -20.03 -11.44 -35.04
N ASP A 323 -19.57 -11.45 -36.29
CA ASP A 323 -19.90 -12.39 -37.37
C ASP A 323 -18.59 -12.64 -38.13
N SER A 324 -18.31 -13.90 -38.50
CA SER A 324 -17.08 -14.25 -39.20
C SER A 324 -16.97 -13.58 -40.58
N SER A 325 -15.79 -13.08 -40.91
CA SER A 325 -15.48 -12.46 -42.21
C SER A 325 -14.56 -13.37 -43.04
N SER A 326 -14.52 -13.14 -44.35
CA SER A 326 -13.55 -13.83 -45.22
C SER A 326 -12.92 -12.85 -46.20
N ILE A 327 -11.65 -13.09 -46.50
CA ILE A 327 -10.82 -12.30 -47.42
C ILE A 327 -9.95 -13.20 -48.29
N SER A 328 -9.47 -12.64 -49.40
CA SER A 328 -8.40 -13.22 -50.19
C SER A 328 -7.15 -12.35 -50.06
N LEU A 329 -6.03 -12.95 -49.66
CA LEU A 329 -4.72 -12.33 -49.58
C LEU A 329 -3.79 -12.95 -50.63
N LYS A 330 -2.88 -12.13 -51.16
CA LYS A 330 -1.86 -12.54 -52.13
C LYS A 330 -0.48 -12.19 -51.61
N ILE A 331 0.50 -13.04 -51.92
CA ILE A 331 1.90 -12.81 -51.57
C ILE A 331 2.50 -11.86 -52.59
N THR A 332 2.86 -10.66 -52.12
CA THR A 332 3.58 -9.65 -52.89
C THR A 332 5.02 -9.54 -52.38
N ASN A 333 5.95 -9.08 -53.22
CA ASN A 333 7.26 -8.67 -52.74
C ASN A 333 7.16 -7.24 -52.19
N ALA A 334 7.66 -7.02 -50.97
CA ALA A 334 7.73 -5.71 -50.33
C ALA A 334 9.15 -5.40 -49.84
N ASP A 335 9.46 -4.11 -49.90
CA ASP A 335 10.56 -3.52 -49.14
C ASP A 335 10.11 -3.25 -47.70
N PRO A 336 11.02 -3.27 -46.72
CA PRO A 336 10.67 -2.99 -45.33
C PRO A 336 10.18 -1.54 -45.15
N LYS A 337 9.05 -1.37 -44.46
CA LYS A 337 8.46 -0.04 -44.15
C LYS A 337 9.32 0.75 -43.14
N VAL A 338 10.17 0.06 -42.37
CA VAL A 338 11.19 0.66 -41.48
C VAL A 338 12.57 0.13 -41.85
N SER A 339 13.48 1.04 -42.22
CA SER A 339 14.85 0.70 -42.58
C SER A 339 15.77 0.57 -41.36
N ASP A 340 16.89 -0.15 -41.53
CA ASP A 340 17.97 -0.25 -40.54
C ASP A 340 18.45 1.15 -40.09
N SER A 341 18.52 2.11 -41.02
CA SER A 341 18.93 3.48 -40.73
C SER A 341 17.94 4.19 -39.81
N ASP A 342 16.63 3.93 -39.94
CA ASP A 342 15.60 4.59 -39.16
C ASP A 342 15.46 3.97 -37.76
N ALA A 343 15.58 2.65 -37.65
CA ALA A 343 15.71 1.99 -36.35
C ALA A 343 17.00 2.41 -35.63
N GLN A 344 18.13 2.53 -36.34
CA GLN A 344 19.41 2.89 -35.72
C GLN A 344 19.39 4.33 -35.17
N LYS A 345 18.84 5.32 -35.90
CA LYS A 345 18.64 6.69 -35.37
C LYS A 345 17.87 6.72 -34.04
N VAL A 346 16.93 5.79 -33.85
CA VAL A 346 16.11 5.70 -32.64
C VAL A 346 16.87 4.98 -31.51
N ALA A 347 17.60 3.91 -31.82
CA ALA A 347 18.51 3.26 -30.87
C ALA A 347 19.61 4.23 -30.40
N ASP A 348 20.25 4.96 -31.31
CA ASP A 348 21.26 5.98 -31.01
C ASP A 348 20.69 7.11 -30.12
N LYS A 349 19.43 7.51 -30.35
CA LYS A 349 18.74 8.49 -29.50
C LYS A 349 18.47 7.93 -28.09
N ALA A 350 18.04 6.67 -27.98
CA ALA A 350 17.81 6.01 -26.69
C ALA A 350 19.12 5.82 -25.91
N ASN A 351 20.18 5.34 -26.56
CA ASN A 351 21.53 5.26 -25.99
C ASN A 351 22.06 6.64 -25.58
N GLY A 352 21.76 7.68 -26.37
CA GLY A 352 22.04 9.07 -26.04
C GLY A 352 21.32 9.54 -24.77
N TRP A 353 20.10 9.06 -24.49
CA TRP A 353 19.41 9.30 -23.21
C TRP A 353 20.07 8.51 -22.06
N VAL A 354 20.36 7.21 -22.25
CA VAL A 354 21.05 6.39 -21.25
C VAL A 354 22.44 6.95 -20.89
N SER A 355 23.12 7.64 -21.82
CA SER A 355 24.41 8.29 -21.57
C SER A 355 24.33 9.62 -20.79
N LYS A 356 23.19 9.96 -20.18
CA LYS A 356 23.02 11.21 -19.42
C LYS A 356 23.14 10.99 -17.93
N ASP A 357 23.89 11.86 -17.26
CA ASP A 357 23.95 11.88 -15.80
C ASP A 357 22.62 12.36 -15.24
N VAL A 358 22.16 11.69 -14.17
CA VAL A 358 20.93 12.02 -13.45
C VAL A 358 21.26 11.87 -11.97
N THR A 359 21.42 13.01 -11.29
CA THR A 359 21.83 13.07 -9.88
C THR A 359 20.88 13.95 -9.07
N ILE A 360 20.54 13.50 -7.87
CA ILE A 360 19.82 14.24 -6.83
C ILE A 360 20.73 14.34 -5.61
N THR A 361 20.83 15.50 -4.97
CA THR A 361 21.57 15.67 -3.70
C THR A 361 20.65 15.97 -2.53
N MET A 362 21.09 15.64 -1.31
CA MET A 362 20.44 16.08 -0.07
C MET A 362 21.49 16.36 1.01
N GLY A 363 21.89 17.63 1.16
CA GLY A 363 23.02 18.00 2.01
C GLY A 363 24.34 17.57 1.38
N GLU A 364 25.06 16.65 2.02
CA GLU A 364 26.30 16.06 1.50
C GLU A 364 26.06 14.76 0.72
N ASP A 365 24.88 14.14 0.88
CA ASP A 365 24.49 12.88 0.25
C ASP A 365 24.10 13.07 -1.23
N SER A 366 24.37 12.07 -2.07
CA SER A 366 24.20 12.12 -3.53
C SER A 366 23.72 10.80 -4.12
N TYR A 367 22.57 10.86 -4.79
CA TYR A 367 21.83 9.76 -5.37
C TYR A 367 21.91 9.84 -6.90
N THR A 368 22.59 8.90 -7.56
CA THR A 368 22.88 8.96 -9.01
C THR A 368 22.38 7.71 -9.73
N ALA A 369 21.50 7.90 -10.71
CA ALA A 369 20.86 6.81 -11.44
C ALA A 369 21.84 6.09 -12.38
N GLN A 370 21.90 4.77 -12.26
CA GLN A 370 22.75 3.91 -13.08
C GLN A 370 22.24 3.83 -14.52
N ASN A 371 23.07 3.32 -15.43
CA ASN A 371 22.66 3.17 -16.84
C ASN A 371 21.57 2.10 -17.00
N THR A 372 21.53 1.10 -16.12
CA THR A 372 20.41 0.14 -15.98
C THR A 372 19.09 0.85 -15.64
N ASP A 373 19.12 1.76 -14.67
CA ASP A 373 17.93 2.50 -14.23
C ASP A 373 17.41 3.34 -15.39
N LYS A 374 18.28 4.17 -15.96
CA LYS A 374 17.96 5.06 -17.08
C LYS A 374 17.50 4.32 -18.34
N ALA A 375 18.04 3.13 -18.62
CA ALA A 375 17.56 2.28 -19.70
C ALA A 375 16.18 1.66 -19.41
N SER A 376 15.93 1.22 -18.16
CA SER A 376 14.62 0.69 -17.74
C SER A 376 13.49 1.72 -17.88
N TRP A 377 13.82 3.02 -17.75
CA TRP A 377 12.91 4.15 -17.91
C TRP A 377 12.57 4.47 -19.37
N ILE A 378 13.15 3.80 -20.38
CA ILE A 378 12.86 4.08 -21.79
C ILE A 378 11.90 3.04 -22.36
N THR A 379 10.68 3.48 -22.68
CA THR A 379 9.70 2.67 -23.41
C THR A 379 9.94 2.83 -24.91
N VAL A 380 10.13 1.70 -25.61
CA VAL A 380 10.28 1.63 -27.06
C VAL A 380 9.01 1.09 -27.70
N THR A 381 8.41 1.85 -28.61
CA THR A 381 7.22 1.43 -29.38
C THR A 381 7.62 1.16 -30.83
N ASN A 382 7.76 -0.11 -31.18
CA ASN A 382 7.97 -0.57 -32.55
C ASN A 382 6.65 -0.57 -33.35
N SER A 383 6.73 -0.40 -34.68
CA SER A 383 5.56 -0.22 -35.55
C SER A 383 5.68 -0.99 -36.87
N SER A 384 4.53 -1.37 -37.43
CA SER A 384 4.38 -1.92 -38.78
C SER A 384 4.66 -0.90 -39.88
N ASP A 385 4.42 0.39 -39.63
CA ASP A 385 4.18 1.39 -40.68
C ASP A 385 5.04 2.66 -40.56
N ALA A 386 5.77 2.85 -39.46
CA ALA A 386 6.59 4.02 -39.19
C ALA A 386 7.82 3.65 -38.35
N ALA A 387 8.84 4.52 -38.34
CA ALA A 387 10.01 4.35 -37.49
C ALA A 387 9.61 4.22 -35.99
N PRO A 388 10.33 3.40 -35.19
CA PRO A 388 10.01 3.22 -33.78
C PRO A 388 10.05 4.54 -33.01
N THR A 389 9.22 4.67 -31.98
CA THR A 389 9.22 5.84 -31.08
C THR A 389 9.75 5.47 -29.71
N ILE A 390 10.30 6.46 -29.00
CA ILE A 390 10.75 6.31 -27.61
C ILE A 390 10.14 7.38 -26.72
N ALA A 391 9.76 6.99 -25.51
CA ALA A 391 9.23 7.85 -24.46
C ALA A 391 9.88 7.50 -23.12
N VAL A 392 9.93 8.48 -22.21
CA VAL A 392 10.35 8.22 -20.83
C VAL A 392 9.14 7.73 -20.03
N ASP A 393 9.30 6.58 -19.39
CA ASP A 393 8.35 6.00 -18.44
C ASP A 393 8.44 6.75 -17.10
N SER A 394 7.62 7.81 -16.98
CA SER A 394 7.57 8.64 -15.77
C SER A 394 7.17 7.87 -14.52
N SER A 395 6.53 6.69 -14.63
CA SER A 395 6.18 5.87 -13.48
C SER A 395 7.43 5.26 -12.84
N LYS A 396 8.35 4.72 -13.64
CA LYS A 396 9.62 4.16 -13.15
C LYS A 396 10.58 5.24 -12.66
N VAL A 397 10.62 6.39 -13.32
CA VAL A 397 11.35 7.57 -12.82
C VAL A 397 10.82 7.95 -11.44
N SER A 398 9.50 8.06 -11.28
CA SER A 398 8.88 8.42 -10.00
C SER A 398 9.11 7.36 -8.93
N GLN A 399 9.11 6.07 -9.27
CA GLN A 399 9.43 4.98 -8.35
C GLN A 399 10.88 5.09 -7.85
N TRP A 400 11.85 5.26 -8.76
CA TRP A 400 13.26 5.43 -8.39
C TRP A 400 13.45 6.66 -7.49
N VAL A 401 12.90 7.81 -7.87
CA VAL A 401 12.99 9.04 -7.06
C VAL A 401 12.34 8.84 -5.68
N LYS A 402 11.24 8.09 -5.56
CA LYS A 402 10.61 7.79 -4.26
C LYS A 402 11.47 6.90 -3.39
N THR A 403 12.11 5.87 -3.94
CA THR A 403 13.09 5.06 -3.19
C THR A 403 14.26 5.90 -2.69
N GLN A 404 14.82 6.80 -3.51
CA GLN A 404 15.88 7.71 -3.07
C GLN A 404 15.39 8.77 -2.05
N ALA A 405 14.13 9.20 -2.14
CA ALA A 405 13.52 10.13 -1.19
C ALA A 405 13.23 9.47 0.18
N GLU A 406 12.88 8.18 0.18
CA GLU A 406 12.75 7.36 1.39
C GLU A 406 14.11 7.13 2.06
N GLU A 407 15.15 6.79 1.27
CA GLU A 407 16.53 6.63 1.73
C GLU A 407 17.14 7.93 2.29
N ALA A 408 16.81 9.08 1.70
CA ALA A 408 17.22 10.40 2.17
C ALA A 408 16.39 10.94 3.37
N SER A 409 15.29 10.27 3.71
CA SER A 409 14.44 10.65 4.85
C SER A 409 14.89 9.96 6.14
N SER A 410 14.71 10.62 7.28
CA SER A 410 15.04 10.07 8.60
C SER A 410 13.85 10.16 9.55
N ALA A 411 13.53 9.06 10.23
CA ALA A 411 12.56 9.07 11.31
C ALA A 411 13.10 9.89 12.50
N PRO A 412 12.25 10.66 13.22
CA PRO A 412 12.66 11.30 14.46
C PRO A 412 12.98 10.26 15.53
N VAL A 413 14.02 10.50 16.32
CA VAL A 413 14.32 9.74 17.53
C VAL A 413 13.61 10.41 18.71
N THR A 414 12.59 9.78 19.26
CA THR A 414 11.94 10.21 20.51
C THR A 414 12.98 10.24 21.64
N GLY A 415 13.11 11.38 22.30
CA GLY A 415 13.99 11.51 23.46
C GLY A 415 13.31 11.04 24.74
N GLU A 416 14.08 10.47 25.66
CA GLU A 416 13.61 10.07 27.00
C GLU A 416 14.32 10.91 28.07
N ARG A 417 13.55 11.41 29.04
CA ARG A 417 14.03 12.21 30.17
C ARG A 417 13.52 11.65 31.49
N ASN A 418 14.42 11.52 32.46
CA ASN A 418 14.06 11.33 33.86
C ASN A 418 13.81 12.71 34.49
N VAL A 419 12.63 12.92 35.09
CA VAL A 419 12.25 14.16 35.78
C VAL A 419 11.97 13.91 37.26
N ASN A 420 12.29 14.87 38.12
CA ASN A 420 11.93 14.80 39.54
C ASN A 420 10.45 15.20 39.77
N ALA A 421 9.99 15.13 41.03
CA ALA A 421 8.62 15.45 41.41
C ALA A 421 8.21 16.94 41.20
N SER A 422 9.15 17.84 40.89
CA SER A 422 8.89 19.24 40.50
C SER A 422 9.01 19.48 38.99
N GLY A 423 9.12 18.42 38.17
CA GLY A 423 9.22 18.51 36.70
C GLY A 423 10.58 18.98 36.19
N GLN A 424 11.62 18.97 37.03
CA GLN A 424 12.98 19.31 36.61
C GLN A 424 13.66 18.07 36.04
N VAL A 425 14.27 18.20 34.86
CA VAL A 425 15.06 17.13 34.24
C VAL A 425 16.28 16.82 35.09
N VAL A 426 16.46 15.55 35.42
CA VAL A 426 17.56 15.00 36.23
C VAL A 426 18.59 14.30 35.34
N SER A 427 18.13 13.52 34.36
CA SER A 427 18.99 12.90 33.34
C SER A 427 18.24 12.70 32.03
N THR A 428 18.97 12.62 30.92
CA THR A 428 18.43 12.36 29.59
C THR A 428 18.99 11.02 29.05
N PRO A 429 18.36 9.87 29.36
CA PRO A 429 18.82 8.56 28.85
C PRO A 429 18.88 8.46 27.32
N THR A 430 18.04 9.22 26.60
CA THR A 430 18.05 9.30 25.13
C THR A 430 17.81 10.72 24.69
N GLU A 431 18.76 11.35 24.00
CA GLU A 431 18.58 12.69 23.41
C GLU A 431 17.67 12.61 22.18
N ALA A 432 16.67 13.50 22.10
CA ALA A 432 15.78 13.58 20.95
C ALA A 432 16.53 14.08 19.71
N LYS A 433 16.26 13.48 18.55
CA LYS A 433 16.86 13.88 17.27
C LYS A 433 15.76 14.08 16.23
N ASP A 434 15.61 15.31 15.74
CA ASP A 434 14.63 15.64 14.69
C ASP A 434 14.82 14.77 13.44
N GLY A 435 13.71 14.30 12.89
CA GLY A 435 13.64 13.61 11.62
C GLY A 435 13.58 14.57 10.42
N LYS A 436 13.64 14.01 9.22
CA LYS A 436 13.47 14.71 7.94
C LYS A 436 12.58 13.88 7.02
N THR A 437 11.71 14.54 6.27
CA THR A 437 10.92 13.89 5.21
C THR A 437 11.00 14.72 3.94
N VAL A 438 11.44 14.09 2.85
CA VAL A 438 11.50 14.72 1.52
C VAL A 438 10.10 15.15 1.07
N ASN A 439 9.98 16.38 0.57
CA ASN A 439 8.69 17.00 0.25
C ASN A 439 8.51 17.40 -1.24
N ASN A 440 9.59 17.34 -2.06
CA ASN A 440 9.56 17.75 -3.47
C ASN A 440 9.75 16.59 -4.48
N ALA A 441 9.66 15.33 -4.04
CA ALA A 441 9.99 14.13 -4.84
C ALA A 441 9.25 14.05 -6.20
N ASP A 442 7.94 14.32 -6.26
CA ASP A 442 7.18 14.27 -7.51
C ASP A 442 7.60 15.39 -8.49
N ALA A 443 8.06 16.54 -7.99
CA ALA A 443 8.62 17.62 -8.83
C ALA A 443 10.00 17.26 -9.39
N VAL A 444 10.85 16.61 -8.58
CA VAL A 444 12.15 16.06 -9.00
C VAL A 444 11.96 15.00 -10.09
N ALA A 445 11.04 14.05 -9.90
CA ALA A 445 10.71 13.02 -10.90
C ALA A 445 10.18 13.61 -12.22
N THR A 446 9.34 14.65 -12.14
CA THR A 446 8.84 15.39 -13.31
C THR A 446 9.99 16.06 -14.08
N ALA A 447 10.92 16.71 -13.37
CA ALA A 447 12.05 17.40 -13.98
C ALA A 447 13.09 16.44 -14.59
N ILE A 448 13.35 15.28 -13.97
CA ILE A 448 14.17 14.21 -14.55
C ILE A 448 13.54 13.70 -15.85
N THR A 449 12.24 13.41 -15.83
CA THR A 449 11.47 12.95 -17.01
C THR A 449 11.60 13.95 -18.18
N GLN A 450 11.46 15.25 -17.89
CA GLN A 450 11.56 16.32 -18.90
C GLN A 450 12.99 16.47 -19.45
N SER A 451 14.01 16.44 -18.60
CA SER A 451 15.42 16.55 -19.02
C SER A 451 15.85 15.34 -19.87
N LEU A 452 15.55 14.13 -19.41
CA LEU A 452 15.93 12.90 -20.12
C LEU A 452 15.24 12.82 -21.49
N GLY A 453 13.92 13.08 -21.55
CA GLY A 453 13.17 13.15 -22.81
C GLY A 453 13.67 14.25 -23.76
N SER A 454 14.33 15.27 -23.23
CA SER A 454 15.01 16.34 -23.98
C SER A 454 16.46 16.02 -24.38
N ASN A 455 16.95 14.80 -24.11
CA ASN A 455 18.36 14.39 -24.28
C ASN A 455 19.35 15.25 -23.45
N LYS A 456 18.99 15.59 -22.21
CA LYS A 456 19.80 16.39 -21.28
C LYS A 456 20.10 15.62 -19.99
N ALA A 457 21.23 15.93 -19.37
CA ALA A 457 21.52 15.53 -18.00
C ALA A 457 20.59 16.26 -17.02
N TYR A 458 20.42 15.66 -15.84
CA TYR A 458 19.70 16.25 -14.72
C TYR A 458 20.62 16.33 -13.49
N SER A 459 20.60 17.49 -12.83
CA SER A 459 21.16 17.68 -11.50
C SER A 459 20.20 18.56 -10.72
N GLY A 460 19.88 18.17 -9.49
CA GLY A 460 18.95 18.85 -8.61
C GLY A 460 19.10 18.36 -7.17
N SER A 461 18.21 18.83 -6.29
CA SER A 461 18.27 18.51 -4.86
C SER A 461 16.89 18.17 -4.29
N PHE A 462 16.86 17.25 -3.34
CA PHE A 462 15.68 17.08 -2.49
C PHE A 462 15.54 18.25 -1.52
N GLU A 463 14.30 18.69 -1.36
CA GLU A 463 13.87 19.56 -0.26
C GLU A 463 13.17 18.68 0.78
N ALA A 464 13.36 19.00 2.06
CA ALA A 464 12.84 18.20 3.16
C ALA A 464 12.26 19.05 4.27
N THR A 465 11.15 18.60 4.83
CA THR A 465 10.53 19.16 6.03
C THR A 465 11.12 18.49 7.27
N THR A 466 11.52 19.28 8.27
CA THR A 466 11.95 18.74 9.57
C THR A 466 10.76 18.18 10.34
N VAL A 467 10.81 16.89 10.69
CA VAL A 467 9.84 16.25 11.59
C VAL A 467 10.35 16.41 13.01
N LYS A 468 9.67 17.21 13.83
CA LYS A 468 10.11 17.45 15.21
C LYS A 468 10.04 16.18 16.05
N ALA A 469 11.10 15.92 16.80
CA ALA A 469 11.16 14.78 17.71
C ALA A 469 10.34 15.03 18.98
N GLU A 470 9.64 13.99 19.43
CA GLU A 470 8.88 13.99 20.67
C GLU A 470 9.78 13.76 21.89
N TRP A 471 9.30 14.18 23.05
CA TRP A 471 9.92 13.90 24.34
C TRP A 471 8.98 13.09 25.22
N LYS A 472 9.51 12.01 25.80
CA LYS A 472 8.83 11.17 26.78
C LYS A 472 9.49 11.36 28.14
N GLU A 473 8.70 11.77 29.13
CA GLU A 473 9.18 12.03 30.48
C GLU A 473 8.80 10.89 31.44
N ARG A 474 9.75 10.53 32.31
CA ARG A 474 9.63 9.49 33.33
C ARG A 474 9.90 10.11 34.70
N THR A 475 8.88 10.17 35.54
CA THR A 475 9.05 10.69 36.91
C THR A 475 9.84 9.69 37.76
N ILE A 476 10.91 10.16 38.40
CA ILE A 476 11.76 9.35 39.29
C ILE A 476 11.34 9.50 40.76
N ALA A 477 11.72 8.53 41.59
CA ALA A 477 11.51 8.57 43.03
C ALA A 477 12.34 9.69 43.67
N ASN A 478 11.78 10.38 44.67
CA ASN A 478 12.48 11.41 45.42
C ASN A 478 13.67 10.81 46.18
N GLY A 479 14.89 11.30 45.92
CA GLY A 479 16.16 10.74 46.39
C GLY A 479 16.88 9.88 45.35
N ALA A 480 16.19 9.40 44.31
CA ALA A 480 16.82 8.59 43.24
C ALA A 480 17.71 9.43 42.32
N GLU A 481 17.63 10.77 42.34
CA GLU A 481 18.56 11.66 41.62
C GLU A 481 20.01 11.56 42.11
N LYS A 482 20.26 10.86 43.21
CA LYS A 482 21.59 10.61 43.79
C LYS A 482 22.03 9.14 43.72
N LEU A 483 21.24 8.27 43.09
CA LEU A 483 21.48 6.84 43.03
C LEU A 483 22.02 6.41 41.65
N PRO A 484 22.83 5.32 41.58
CA PRO A 484 23.37 4.78 40.33
C PRO A 484 22.30 4.54 39.24
N TYR A 485 21.07 4.23 39.64
CA TYR A 485 19.91 4.13 38.78
C TYR A 485 18.79 5.05 39.26
N GLN A 486 18.32 5.96 38.40
CA GLN A 486 17.25 6.92 38.73
C GLN A 486 15.87 6.24 38.61
N ALA A 487 15.57 5.34 39.54
CA ALA A 487 14.35 4.53 39.55
C ALA A 487 13.06 5.34 39.69
N ALA A 488 11.97 4.87 39.07
CA ALA A 488 10.63 5.41 39.26
C ALA A 488 10.05 5.07 40.66
N PRO A 489 9.03 5.80 41.16
CA PRO A 489 8.39 5.48 42.44
C PRO A 489 7.88 4.03 42.49
N GLY A 490 8.42 3.23 43.42
CA GLY A 490 8.08 1.81 43.57
C GLY A 490 8.70 0.86 42.53
N GLU A 491 9.58 1.34 41.65
CA GLU A 491 10.30 0.46 40.71
C GLU A 491 11.36 -0.37 41.46
N LYS A 492 11.24 -1.70 41.40
CA LYS A 492 12.23 -2.63 41.93
C LYS A 492 13.52 -2.59 41.10
N TRP A 493 14.65 -2.39 41.75
CA TRP A 493 15.97 -2.57 41.14
C TRP A 493 17.03 -3.04 42.13
N VAL A 494 18.11 -3.61 41.59
CA VAL A 494 19.26 -4.11 42.35
C VAL A 494 20.47 -3.25 42.02
N ASP A 495 21.06 -2.65 43.05
CA ASP A 495 22.40 -2.07 43.01
C ASP A 495 23.44 -3.19 43.16
N LEU A 496 24.38 -3.26 42.22
CA LEU A 496 25.51 -4.18 42.23
C LEU A 496 26.81 -3.37 42.18
N ASN A 497 27.24 -2.95 43.36
CA ASN A 497 28.40 -2.11 43.55
C ASN A 497 29.68 -2.95 43.65
N LEU A 498 30.47 -2.94 42.57
CA LEU A 498 31.69 -3.73 42.41
C LEU A 498 32.90 -3.12 43.15
N SER A 499 32.87 -1.85 43.56
CA SER A 499 33.93 -1.29 44.42
C SER A 499 33.80 -1.77 45.87
N ASN A 500 32.58 -1.70 46.41
CA ASN A 500 32.27 -2.10 47.80
C ASN A 500 32.03 -3.61 47.95
N LYS A 501 31.93 -4.35 46.84
CA LYS A 501 31.61 -5.80 46.79
C LYS A 501 30.26 -6.10 47.45
N THR A 502 29.24 -5.31 47.11
CA THR A 502 27.90 -5.38 47.73
C THR A 502 26.76 -5.42 46.74
N VAL A 503 25.69 -6.12 47.12
CA VAL A 503 24.37 -6.11 46.47
C VAL A 503 23.36 -5.44 47.41
N THR A 504 22.60 -4.47 46.89
CA THR A 504 21.55 -3.75 47.63
C THR A 504 20.26 -3.77 46.82
N ALA A 505 19.13 -4.12 47.45
CA ALA A 505 17.82 -4.11 46.79
C ALA A 505 17.07 -2.83 47.12
N TYR A 506 16.47 -2.21 46.10
CA TYR A 506 15.78 -0.92 46.19
C TYR A 506 14.36 -0.99 45.60
N GLU A 507 13.43 -0.26 46.21
CA GLU A 507 12.14 0.11 45.62
C GLU A 507 12.08 1.64 45.47
N GLY A 508 12.18 2.12 44.22
CA GLY A 508 12.46 3.53 43.93
C GLY A 508 13.79 3.97 44.55
N ALA A 509 13.72 4.89 45.52
CA ALA A 509 14.90 5.39 46.25
C ALA A 509 15.14 4.70 47.61
N THR A 510 14.26 3.79 48.03
CA THR A 510 14.29 3.18 49.36
C THR A 510 15.01 1.84 49.33
N VAL A 511 16.06 1.66 50.14
CA VAL A 511 16.66 0.34 50.39
C VAL A 511 15.63 -0.55 51.07
N VAL A 512 15.32 -1.71 50.47
CA VAL A 512 14.46 -2.73 51.05
C VAL A 512 15.24 -3.93 51.60
N HIS A 513 16.46 -4.18 51.11
CA HIS A 513 17.36 -5.21 51.64
C HIS A 513 18.84 -4.94 51.33
N GLY A 514 19.74 -5.45 52.17
CA GLY A 514 21.19 -5.23 52.06
C GLY A 514 21.68 -3.92 52.70
N PRO A 515 22.92 -3.46 52.40
CA PRO A 515 23.86 -4.08 51.48
C PRO A 515 24.37 -5.45 51.96
N VAL A 516 24.32 -6.45 51.07
CA VAL A 516 24.85 -7.80 51.27
C VAL A 516 26.24 -7.90 50.65
N SER A 517 27.25 -8.33 51.40
CA SER A 517 28.58 -8.60 50.83
C SER A 517 28.55 -9.82 49.90
N ILE A 518 29.17 -9.70 48.72
CA ILE A 518 29.19 -10.73 47.68
C ILE A 518 30.62 -11.10 47.27
N VAL A 519 30.77 -12.10 46.38
CA VAL A 519 32.00 -12.30 45.62
C VAL A 519 31.70 -12.18 44.13
N ASP A 520 32.32 -11.19 43.50
CA ASP A 520 32.19 -10.89 42.08
C ASP A 520 33.33 -11.51 41.26
N GLY A 521 33.31 -11.25 39.95
CA GLY A 521 34.27 -11.79 38.99
C GLY A 521 35.72 -11.43 39.34
N ALA A 522 36.63 -12.39 39.18
CA ALA A 522 38.07 -12.14 39.30
C ALA A 522 38.55 -11.15 38.22
N ALA A 523 39.75 -10.56 38.38
CA ALA A 523 40.28 -9.60 37.40
C ALA A 523 40.39 -10.16 35.96
N GLU A 524 40.59 -11.47 35.82
CA GLU A 524 40.67 -12.18 34.53
C GLU A 524 39.29 -12.65 34.00
N THR A 525 38.26 -12.63 34.84
CA THR A 525 36.86 -12.99 34.51
C THR A 525 35.88 -12.05 35.24
N PRO A 526 35.93 -10.73 34.97
CA PRO A 526 35.24 -9.72 35.77
C PRO A 526 33.72 -9.76 35.61
N THR A 527 32.99 -9.30 36.62
CA THR A 527 31.55 -9.04 36.48
C THR A 527 31.32 -7.83 35.59
N VAL A 528 30.38 -7.93 34.66
CA VAL A 528 30.08 -6.85 33.69
C VAL A 528 29.39 -5.65 34.33
N THR A 529 29.79 -4.45 33.94
CA THR A 529 29.17 -3.18 34.35
C THR A 529 28.15 -2.69 33.31
N GLY A 530 26.99 -2.24 33.76
CA GLY A 530 25.91 -1.74 32.90
C GLY A 530 24.54 -1.81 33.58
N THR A 531 23.52 -1.35 32.86
CA THR A 531 22.11 -1.47 33.27
C THR A 531 21.49 -2.70 32.62
N TYR A 532 21.22 -3.72 33.42
CA TYR A 532 20.73 -5.03 32.99
C TYR A 532 19.34 -5.33 33.56
N LYS A 533 18.78 -6.50 33.26
CA LYS A 533 17.46 -6.93 33.74
C LYS A 533 17.44 -8.42 34.05
N VAL A 534 16.88 -8.80 35.19
CA VAL A 534 16.65 -10.23 35.52
C VAL A 534 15.75 -10.84 34.46
N TYR A 535 16.22 -11.89 33.78
CA TYR A 535 15.51 -12.48 32.63
C TYR A 535 15.21 -13.98 32.78
N LEU A 536 15.91 -14.69 33.66
CA LEU A 536 15.76 -16.14 33.87
C LEU A 536 16.13 -16.51 35.31
N GLN A 537 15.38 -17.44 35.92
CA GLN A 537 15.56 -17.85 37.31
C GLN A 537 15.41 -19.37 37.48
N TYR A 538 16.24 -19.97 38.34
CA TYR A 538 16.16 -21.39 38.75
C TYR A 538 16.37 -21.56 40.26
N GLU A 539 15.54 -22.38 40.92
CA GLU A 539 15.71 -22.72 42.34
C GLU A 539 17.02 -23.47 42.61
N SER A 540 17.47 -24.30 41.66
CA SER A 540 18.80 -24.90 41.62
C SER A 540 19.20 -25.27 40.19
N GLN A 541 20.50 -25.19 39.86
CA GLN A 541 21.03 -25.54 38.54
C GLN A 541 22.49 -26.05 38.61
N THR A 542 22.85 -27.00 37.74
CA THR A 542 24.27 -27.29 37.48
C THR A 542 24.86 -26.24 36.52
N MET A 543 25.66 -25.31 37.04
CA MET A 543 26.35 -24.30 36.23
C MET A 543 27.64 -24.87 35.62
N ARG A 544 27.97 -24.44 34.41
CA ARG A 544 29.15 -24.89 33.65
C ARG A 544 29.74 -23.73 32.86
N GLY A 545 31.05 -23.73 32.66
CA GLY A 545 31.76 -22.73 31.87
C GLY A 545 33.24 -23.05 31.78
N GLU A 546 34.06 -22.06 31.49
CA GLU A 546 35.52 -22.16 31.42
C GLU A 546 36.16 -21.30 32.51
N ASN A 547 37.28 -21.78 33.06
CA ASN A 547 38.16 -21.03 33.94
C ASN A 547 39.02 -20.06 33.10
N ALA A 548 39.75 -19.14 33.74
CA ALA A 548 40.61 -18.18 33.03
C ALA A 548 41.75 -18.81 32.19
N ASP A 549 42.11 -20.07 32.45
CA ASP A 549 43.09 -20.84 31.67
C ASP A 549 42.46 -21.65 30.50
N GLY A 550 41.15 -21.50 30.27
CA GLY A 550 40.39 -22.25 29.26
C GLY A 550 40.03 -23.69 29.67
N SER A 551 40.35 -24.14 30.89
CA SER A 551 39.90 -25.44 31.37
C SER A 551 38.42 -25.38 31.80
N PRO A 552 37.60 -26.43 31.57
CA PRO A 552 36.17 -26.40 31.90
C PRO A 552 35.92 -26.54 33.41
N TYR A 553 34.97 -25.78 33.94
CA TYR A 553 34.42 -25.96 35.28
C TYR A 553 32.97 -26.48 35.26
N VAL A 554 32.60 -27.20 36.32
CA VAL A 554 31.25 -27.66 36.61
C VAL A 554 30.98 -27.44 38.10
N THR A 555 29.88 -26.75 38.43
CA THR A 555 29.40 -26.61 39.81
C THR A 555 27.99 -27.15 39.87
N GLU A 556 27.79 -28.24 40.61
CA GLU A 556 26.48 -28.90 40.72
C GLU A 556 25.59 -28.26 41.79
N ASP A 557 24.28 -28.41 41.63
CA ASP A 557 23.21 -28.01 42.55
C ASP A 557 23.27 -26.55 43.07
N VAL A 558 23.79 -25.61 42.27
CA VAL A 558 23.91 -24.18 42.62
C VAL A 558 22.53 -23.58 42.88
N PRO A 559 22.23 -23.09 44.10
CA PRO A 559 20.86 -22.69 44.46
C PRO A 559 20.56 -21.21 44.17
N TRP A 560 19.27 -20.91 43.98
CA TRP A 560 18.70 -19.55 43.91
C TRP A 560 19.31 -18.67 42.80
N VAL A 561 19.45 -19.24 41.60
CA VAL A 561 20.06 -18.60 40.44
C VAL A 561 19.10 -17.59 39.82
N SER A 562 19.54 -16.35 39.65
CA SER A 562 18.82 -15.27 38.95
C SER A 562 19.74 -14.58 37.94
N TYR A 563 19.60 -14.94 36.66
CA TYR A 563 20.38 -14.41 35.54
C TYR A 563 19.92 -13.01 35.15
N PHE A 564 20.87 -12.10 34.93
CA PHE A 564 20.61 -10.71 34.54
C PHE A 564 21.26 -10.29 33.20
N TYR A 565 22.32 -10.96 32.77
CA TYR A 565 22.95 -10.72 31.47
C TYR A 565 23.74 -11.94 31.01
N SER A 566 23.35 -12.58 29.90
CA SER A 566 24.07 -13.76 29.38
C SER A 566 24.34 -14.80 30.50
N GLY A 567 25.53 -15.37 30.60
CA GLY A 567 25.92 -16.28 31.68
C GLY A 567 26.03 -15.68 33.09
N TYR A 568 25.78 -14.37 33.29
CA TYR A 568 25.96 -13.69 34.57
C TYR A 568 24.68 -13.73 35.42
N ALA A 569 24.80 -14.26 36.63
CA ALA A 569 23.71 -14.42 37.59
C ALA A 569 24.10 -14.03 39.02
N PHE A 570 23.11 -13.63 39.81
CA PHE A 570 23.14 -13.78 41.27
C PHE A 570 22.84 -15.23 41.62
N HIS A 571 23.59 -15.83 42.55
CA HIS A 571 23.24 -17.16 43.07
C HIS A 571 23.88 -17.43 44.44
N GLY A 572 23.36 -18.45 45.14
CA GLY A 572 23.93 -18.92 46.40
C GLY A 572 25.26 -19.64 46.16
N ALA A 573 26.25 -19.38 47.02
CA ALA A 573 27.57 -20.00 46.95
C ALA A 573 27.91 -20.70 48.27
N GLY A 574 27.24 -21.83 48.54
CA GLY A 574 27.42 -22.60 49.79
C GLY A 574 28.83 -23.16 50.03
N TRP A 575 29.70 -23.11 49.03
CA TRP A 575 31.12 -23.45 49.12
C TRP A 575 32.02 -22.30 49.60
N ARG A 576 31.51 -21.07 49.73
CA ARG A 576 32.25 -19.92 50.25
C ARG A 576 31.97 -19.68 51.73
N SER A 577 33.03 -19.55 52.52
CA SER A 577 33.00 -19.19 53.94
C SER A 577 33.17 -17.69 54.21
N SER A 578 33.44 -16.90 53.18
CA SER A 578 33.62 -15.44 53.27
C SER A 578 33.20 -14.75 51.96
N PHE A 579 32.86 -13.47 52.08
CA PHE A 579 32.43 -12.58 51.00
C PHE A 579 33.07 -11.20 51.17
N GLY A 580 32.96 -10.31 50.17
CA GLY A 580 33.59 -8.98 50.16
C GLY A 580 34.91 -8.91 49.37
N TYR A 581 35.07 -9.72 48.33
CA TYR A 581 36.28 -9.75 47.48
C TYR A 581 35.94 -10.24 46.06
N SER A 582 36.91 -10.18 45.13
CA SER A 582 36.77 -10.71 43.76
C SER A 582 37.37 -12.10 43.61
N GLY A 583 36.65 -13.02 42.95
CA GLY A 583 37.11 -14.41 42.83
C GLY A 583 36.11 -15.40 42.25
N SER A 584 35.12 -14.98 41.46
CA SER A 584 34.24 -15.85 40.66
C SER A 584 34.59 -15.77 39.16
N HIS A 585 33.92 -16.59 38.34
CA HIS A 585 33.92 -16.45 36.87
C HIS A 585 32.76 -15.55 36.42
N GLY A 586 32.83 -14.26 36.75
CA GLY A 586 31.83 -13.23 36.41
C GLY A 586 30.53 -13.24 37.22
N CYS A 587 30.03 -14.39 37.67
CA CYS A 587 28.78 -14.48 38.44
C CYS A 587 28.87 -13.86 39.85
N VAL A 588 27.77 -13.35 40.36
CA VAL A 588 27.71 -12.75 41.71
C VAL A 588 27.36 -13.82 42.73
N ASN A 589 28.38 -14.32 43.42
CA ASN A 589 28.25 -15.31 44.48
C ASN A 589 27.77 -14.64 45.77
N MET A 590 26.63 -15.07 46.30
CA MET A 590 26.03 -14.54 47.53
C MET A 590 25.96 -15.61 48.63
N PRO A 591 25.82 -15.25 49.92
CA PRO A 591 25.43 -16.20 50.94
C PRO A 591 24.07 -16.83 50.59
N VAL A 592 23.89 -18.13 50.82
CA VAL A 592 22.72 -18.87 50.31
C VAL A 592 21.36 -18.29 50.75
N PRO A 593 21.14 -17.84 52.00
CA PRO A 593 19.88 -17.19 52.39
C PRO A 593 19.63 -15.84 51.69
N GLU A 594 20.69 -15.11 51.38
CA GLU A 594 20.62 -13.80 50.72
C GLU A 594 20.30 -13.96 49.23
N ALA A 595 20.89 -14.97 48.58
CA ALA A 595 20.51 -15.39 47.23
C ALA A 595 19.03 -15.81 47.19
N GLN A 596 18.56 -16.56 48.19
CA GLN A 596 17.15 -16.94 48.32
C GLN A 596 16.23 -15.73 48.49
N TRP A 597 16.66 -14.71 49.26
CA TRP A 597 15.90 -13.48 49.41
C TRP A 597 15.79 -12.74 48.08
N ILE A 598 16.92 -12.51 47.39
CA ILE A 598 16.97 -11.85 46.07
C ILE A 598 16.10 -12.60 45.08
N TYR A 599 16.28 -13.92 44.95
CA TYR A 599 15.50 -14.79 44.06
C TYR A 599 13.98 -14.67 44.25
N ASN A 600 13.52 -14.53 45.50
CA ASN A 600 12.10 -14.41 45.83
C ASN A 600 11.53 -12.98 45.66
N TRP A 601 12.38 -11.95 45.74
CA TRP A 601 11.95 -10.55 45.64
C TRP A 601 12.07 -9.97 44.22
N VAL A 602 13.07 -10.37 43.43
CA VAL A 602 13.17 -9.91 42.03
C VAL A 602 12.10 -10.57 41.16
N ASP A 603 11.63 -9.83 40.16
CA ASP A 603 10.73 -10.31 39.11
C ASP A 603 11.44 -10.28 37.75
N THR A 604 10.90 -10.97 36.74
CA THR A 604 11.39 -10.83 35.36
C THR A 604 11.23 -9.37 34.91
N ASN A 605 12.33 -8.78 34.43
CA ASN A 605 12.55 -7.36 34.13
C ASN A 605 12.93 -6.44 35.32
N THR A 606 13.09 -6.94 36.55
CA THR A 606 13.74 -6.15 37.62
C THR A 606 15.13 -5.69 37.16
N VAL A 607 15.38 -4.39 37.26
CA VAL A 607 16.63 -3.77 36.78
C VAL A 607 17.79 -4.13 37.69
N VAL A 608 18.98 -4.33 37.09
CA VAL A 608 20.24 -4.59 37.80
C VAL A 608 21.25 -3.56 37.32
N GLN A 609 21.63 -2.63 38.19
CA GLN A 609 22.63 -1.61 37.88
C GLN A 609 23.98 -2.06 38.43
N SER A 610 24.86 -2.54 37.55
CA SER A 610 26.23 -2.91 37.94
C SER A 610 27.21 -1.80 37.62
N HIS A 611 27.99 -1.38 38.61
CA HIS A 611 28.95 -0.28 38.48
C HIS A 611 30.10 -0.40 39.49
N TYR A 612 31.13 0.42 39.32
CA TYR A 612 32.18 0.66 40.33
C TYR A 612 31.85 1.92 41.15
#